data_AF-A0A848FU43-F1
#
_entry.id   AF-A0A848FU43-F1
#
_cell.length_a   1.000
_cell.length_b   1.000
_cell.length_c   1.000
_cell.angle_alpha   90.00
_cell.angle_beta   90.00
_cell.angle_gamma   90.00
#
_symmetry.space_group_name_H-M   'P 1'
#
loop_
_entity.id
_entity.type
_entity.pdbx_description
1 polymer ?
#
loop_
_entity_poly.entity_id
_entity_poly.type
_entity_poly.pdbx_seq_one_letter_code
_entity_poly.pdbx_strand_id
1 'polypeptide(L)' 'MFRIIPKSVVAADLGKQNIRFTMLMNRIDRFTLKDLFLLGKFFDLDERMIFELAYQQYLQQKARKSD' A
#
# COMPACT_ATOMS: atom_id res chain seq x y z
N MET A 1 1.49 20.68 -4.21
CA MET A 1 1.04 19.28 -4.36
C MET A 1 2.18 18.47 -4.96
N PHE A 2 2.72 17.47 -4.25
CA PHE A 2 3.81 16.64 -4.78
C PHE A 2 3.22 15.55 -5.68
N ARG A 3 3.53 15.59 -6.99
CA ARG A 3 3.06 14.61 -7.99
C ARG A 3 3.86 13.30 -7.95
N ILE A 4 5.02 13.30 -7.30
CA ILE A 4 5.94 12.17 -7.18
C ILE A 4 6.46 12.17 -5.74
N ILE A 5 6.30 11.03 -5.06
CA ILE A 5 6.90 10.80 -3.74
C ILE A 5 8.17 9.97 -3.94
N PRO A 6 9.36 10.44 -3.53
CA PRO A 6 10.60 9.69 -3.70
C PRO A 6 10.58 8.39 -2.89
N LYS A 7 10.90 7.26 -3.54
CA LYS A 7 10.94 5.93 -2.91
C LYS A 7 11.88 5.87 -1.70
N SER A 8 12.99 6.61 -1.75
CA SER A 8 13.98 6.67 -0.68
C SER A 8 13.46 7.34 0.59
N VAL A 9 12.65 8.39 0.44
CA VAL A 9 11.99 9.07 1.55
C VAL A 9 10.98 8.13 2.19
N VAL A 10 10.13 7.50 1.38
CA VAL A 10 9.13 6.55 1.87
C VAL A 10 9.76 5.35 2.58
N ALA A 11 10.87 4.79 2.07
CA ALA A 11 11.51 3.68 2.75
C ALA A 11 12.17 4.11 4.09
N ALA A 12 12.81 5.29 4.11
CA ALA A 12 13.35 5.84 5.35
C ALA A 12 12.27 6.02 6.41
N ASP A 13 11.13 6.61 6.02
CA ASP A 13 9.97 6.78 6.90
C ASP A 13 9.46 5.42 7.39
N LEU A 14 9.32 4.44 6.49
CA LEU A 14 8.89 3.07 6.78
C LEU A 14 9.82 2.27 7.70
N GLY A 15 10.99 2.79 8.06
CA GLY A 15 12.06 2.01 8.69
C GLY A 15 12.47 0.80 7.84
N LYS A 16 12.18 0.84 6.53
CA LYS A 16 12.47 -0.22 5.57
C LYS A 16 13.72 0.15 4.78
N GLN A 17 14.57 -0.83 4.52
CA GLN A 17 15.65 -0.62 3.55
C GLN A 17 15.05 -0.27 2.18
N ASN A 18 15.61 0.74 1.52
CA ASN A 18 15.22 1.19 0.17
C ASN A 18 15.05 0.03 -0.81
N ILE A 19 15.93 -0.96 -0.73
CA ILE A 19 15.92 -2.16 -1.58
C ILE A 19 14.67 -3.01 -1.29
N ARG A 20 14.32 -3.21 -0.02
CA ARG A 20 13.14 -3.99 0.38
C ARG A 20 11.83 -3.30 -0.04
N PHE A 21 11.74 -1.98 0.13
CA PHE A 21 10.57 -1.22 -0.35
C PHE A 21 10.47 -1.28 -1.87
N THR A 22 11.59 -1.09 -2.58
CA THR A 22 11.64 -1.19 -4.05
C THR A 22 11.25 -2.59 -4.56
N MET A 23 11.71 -3.65 -3.91
CA MET A 23 11.32 -5.02 -4.26
C MET A 23 9.82 -5.25 -4.07
N LEU A 24 9.25 -4.78 -2.96
CA LEU A 24 7.81 -4.89 -2.70
C LEU A 24 6.99 -4.11 -3.73
N MET A 25 7.43 -2.90 -4.11
CA MET A 25 6.76 -2.11 -5.15
C MET A 25 6.78 -2.78 -6.54
N ASN A 26 7.82 -3.57 -6.85
CA ASN A 26 7.91 -4.33 -8.11
C ASN A 26 7.19 -5.70 -8.05
N ARG A 27 6.86 -6.19 -6.85
CA ARG A 27 6.27 -7.51 -6.58
C ARG A 27 5.12 -7.32 -5.58
N ILE A 28 4.06 -6.66 -6.04
CA ILE A 28 2.92 -6.31 -5.19
C ILE A 28 2.24 -7.53 -4.56
N ASP A 29 2.36 -8.69 -5.22
CA ASP A 29 1.91 -10.01 -4.79
C ASP A 29 2.60 -10.50 -3.49
N ARG A 30 3.73 -9.90 -3.12
CA ARG A 30 4.50 -10.29 -1.92
C ARG A 30 4.21 -9.43 -0.70
N PHE A 31 3.33 -8.43 -0.79
CA PHE A 31 2.91 -7.68 0.38
C PHE A 31 2.13 -8.57 1.33
N THR A 32 2.57 -8.63 2.58
CA THR A 32 1.78 -9.23 3.66
C THR A 32 0.79 -8.20 4.22
N LEU A 33 -0.27 -8.65 4.91
CA LEU A 33 -1.16 -7.75 5.65
C LEU A 33 -0.40 -6.88 6.66
N LYS A 34 0.62 -7.44 7.32
CA LYS A 34 1.51 -6.70 8.21
C LYS A 34 2.25 -5.56 7.49
N ASP A 35 2.68 -5.78 6.25
CA ASP A 35 3.30 -4.74 5.44
C ASP A 35 2.29 -3.64 5.06
N LEU A 36 1.03 -4.00 4.81
CA LEU A 36 -0.04 -3.05 4.54
C LEU A 36 -0.38 -2.22 5.78
N PHE A 37 -0.52 -2.82 6.97
CA PHE A 37 -0.73 -2.05 8.22
C PHE A 37 0.43 -1.12 8.53
N LEU A 38 1.65 -1.58 8.31
CA LEU A 38 2.82 -0.71 8.45
C LEU A 38 2.74 0.49 7.52
N LEU A 39 2.34 0.30 6.25
CA LEU A 39 2.07 1.41 5.33
C LEU A 39 0.92 2.30 5.80
N GLY A 40 -0.16 1.72 6.30
CA GLY A 40 -1.31 2.44 6.85
C GLY A 40 -0.95 3.45 7.92
N LYS A 41 -0.03 3.09 8.81
CA LYS A 41 0.47 4.01 9.85
C LYS A 41 1.11 5.29 9.30
N PHE A 42 1.71 5.25 8.10
CA PHE A 42 2.27 6.46 7.47
C PHE A 42 1.21 7.36 6.88
N PHE A 43 0.07 6.78 6.53
CA PHE A 43 -1.09 7.51 6.00
C PHE A 43 -2.10 7.84 7.11
N ASP A 44 -1.74 7.61 8.37
CA ASP A 44 -2.63 7.74 9.54
C ASP A 44 -3.94 6.95 9.39
N LEU A 45 -3.84 5.76 8.80
CA LEU A 45 -4.94 4.83 8.60
C LEU A 45 -4.91 3.74 9.67
N ASP A 46 -6.06 3.51 10.30
CA ASP A 46 -6.28 2.36 11.16
C ASP A 46 -6.30 1.05 10.34
N GLU A 47 -5.95 -0.06 10.99
CA GLU A 47 -5.90 -1.40 10.38
C GLU A 47 -7.25 -1.78 9.76
N ARG A 48 -8.36 -1.43 10.44
CA ARG A 48 -9.72 -1.66 9.92
C ARG A 48 -9.98 -0.88 8.63
N MET A 49 -9.48 0.35 8.53
CA MET A 49 -9.64 1.17 7.34
C MET A 49 -8.94 0.55 6.13
N ILE A 50 -7.79 -0.08 6.34
CA ILE A 50 -7.10 -0.81 5.26
C ILE A 50 -7.95 -1.96 4.71
N PHE A 51 -8.61 -2.73 5.59
CA PHE A 51 -9.51 -3.79 5.15
C PHE A 51 -10.71 -3.24 4.37
N GLU A 52 -11.31 -2.16 4.86
CA GLU A 52 -12.43 -1.51 4.19
C GLU A 52 -12.03 -1.05 2.79
N LEU A 53 -10.90 -0.35 2.66
CA LEU A 53 -10.39 0.12 1.37
C LEU A 53 -10.11 -1.04 0.41
N ALA A 54 -9.50 -2.12 0.89
CA ALA A 54 -9.24 -3.31 0.07
C ALA A 54 -10.55 -3.97 -0.41
N TYR A 55 -11.54 -4.07 0.47
CA TYR A 55 -12.85 -4.64 0.13
C TYR A 55 -13.61 -3.77 -0.87
N GLN A 56 -13.63 -2.45 -0.68
CA GLN A 56 -14.25 -1.51 -1.62
C GLN A 56 -13.58 -1.56 -3.00
N GLN A 57 -12.25 -1.64 -3.04
CA GLN A 57 -11.50 -1.80 -4.29
C GLN A 57 -11.89 -3.11 -5.02
N TYR A 58 -12.03 -4.21 -4.27
CA TYR A 58 -12.49 -5.49 -4.83
C TYR A 58 -13.91 -5.38 -5.43
N LEU A 59 -14.84 -4.74 -4.70
CA LEU A 59 -16.22 -4.54 -5.19
C LEU A 59 -16.24 -3.70 -6.49
N GLN A 60 -15.47 -2.62 -6.54
CA GLN A 60 -15.36 -1.78 -7.74
C GLN A 60 -14.79 -2.55 -8.93
N GLN A 61 -13.75 -3.37 -8.72
CA GLN A 61 -13.16 -4.19 -9.77
C GLN A 61 -14.12 -5.29 -10.26
N LYS A 62 -14.89 -5.89 -9.34
CA LYS A 62 -15.91 -6.88 -9.69
C LYS A 62 -17.04 -6.26 -10.53
N ALA A 63 -17.52 -5.08 -10.14
CA ALA A 63 -18.56 -4.36 -10.88
C ALA A 63 -18.12 -4.05 -12.32
N ARG A 64 -16.87 -3.60 -12.52
CA ARG A 64 -16.30 -3.30 -13.85
C ARG A 64 -16.10 -4.50 -14.76
N LYS A 65 -16.08 -5.74 -14.24
CA LYS A 65 -15.98 -6.97 -15.05
C LYS A 65 -17.35 -7.51 -15.48
N SER A 66 -18.43 -6.87 -15.03
CA SER A 66 -19.81 -7.28 -15.34
C SER A 66 -20.41 -6.48 -16.51
N ASP A 67 -19.61 -5.62 -17.15
CA ASP A 67 -19.82 -5.02 -18.48
C ASP A 67 -18.88 -5.69 -19.50
#